data_AF-A0A4Y7RRH6-F1
#
_entry.id   AF-A0A4Y7RRH6-F1
#
_cell.length_a   1.000
_cell.length_b   1.000
_cell.length_c   1.000
_cell.angle_alpha   90.00
_cell.angle_beta   90.00
_cell.angle_gamma   90.00
#
_symmetry.space_group_name_H-M   'P 1'
#
loop_
_entity.id
_entity.type
_entity.pdbx_description
1 polymer ?
#
loop_
_entity_poly.entity_id
_entity_poly.type
_entity_poly.pdbx_seq_one_letter_code
_entity_poly.pdbx_strand_id
1 'polypeptide(L)'
;MNRDFLLRIKDVSLCLLVAKNYELLLGRLEIQKVIYLVDSISAYLFVLSGTKGHQTYFYGPYDKNIQNALDALVIRDLAEICDIKVANNTVSCNYLITDSGMRWTNNLIKASASIQYRVQIVDGVIYSLVERNRIHKVKDLVYAEPLYAATKNYGHHYDLDFEHENSGHDYLALIEHYLKNNKDQTNIRFIADLYIDYLSSRDQILLGNSFTGGD
;
A
#
# COMPACT_ATOMS: atom_id res chain seq x y z
N MET A 1 21.71 2.78 -12.15
CA MET A 1 20.23 2.76 -12.23
C MET A 1 19.70 2.89 -10.81
N ASN A 2 18.75 3.79 -10.54
CA ASN A 2 18.26 4.05 -9.18
C ASN A 2 17.61 2.76 -8.60
N ARG A 3 18.10 2.30 -7.44
CA ARG A 3 17.63 1.08 -6.76
C ARG A 3 16.14 1.17 -6.41
N ASP A 4 15.67 2.38 -6.10
CA ASP A 4 14.30 2.67 -5.70
C ASP A 4 13.33 2.52 -6.88
N PHE A 5 13.76 2.95 -8.07
CA PHE A 5 12.98 2.79 -9.29
C PHE A 5 12.76 1.32 -9.65
N LEU A 6 13.81 0.49 -9.52
CA LEU A 6 13.71 -0.96 -9.72
C LEU A 6 12.79 -1.63 -8.70
N LEU A 7 12.79 -1.16 -7.45
CA LEU A 7 11.86 -1.61 -6.44
C LEU A 7 10.41 -1.32 -6.86
N ARG A 8 10.14 -0.08 -7.31
CA ARG A 8 8.79 0.33 -7.72
C ARG A 8 8.27 -0.33 -8.97
N ILE A 9 9.13 -0.69 -9.92
CA ILE A 9 8.72 -1.54 -11.06
C ILE A 9 8.11 -2.85 -10.55
N LYS A 10 8.75 -3.49 -9.57
CA LYS A 10 8.25 -4.75 -8.98
C LYS A 10 6.95 -4.50 -8.21
N ASP A 11 6.89 -3.46 -7.36
CA ASP A 11 5.69 -3.17 -6.59
C ASP A 11 4.47 -2.90 -7.48
N VAL A 12 4.64 -2.11 -8.54
CA VAL A 12 3.56 -1.82 -9.50
C VAL A 12 3.12 -3.10 -10.21
N SER A 13 4.05 -3.93 -10.67
CA SER A 13 3.68 -5.16 -11.39
C SER A 13 2.95 -6.16 -10.49
N LEU A 14 3.37 -6.29 -9.22
CA LEU A 14 2.67 -7.12 -8.23
C LEU A 14 1.27 -6.57 -7.92
N CYS A 15 1.14 -5.26 -7.75
CA CYS A 15 -0.14 -4.58 -7.52
C CYS A 15 -1.12 -4.85 -8.67
N LEU A 16 -0.70 -4.65 -9.92
CA LEU A 16 -1.54 -4.88 -11.09
C LEU A 16 -1.88 -6.38 -11.29
N LEU A 17 -0.94 -7.28 -11.00
CA LEU A 17 -1.19 -8.73 -11.05
C LEU A 17 -2.28 -9.13 -10.06
N VAL A 18 -2.18 -8.69 -8.81
CA VAL A 18 -3.17 -9.00 -7.78
C VAL A 18 -4.51 -8.32 -8.10
N ALA A 19 -4.51 -7.04 -8.50
CA ALA A 19 -5.73 -6.34 -8.90
C ALA A 19 -6.52 -7.09 -9.99
N LYS A 20 -5.82 -7.66 -10.97
CA LYS A 20 -6.44 -8.50 -12.01
C LYS A 20 -7.13 -9.74 -11.46
N ASN A 21 -6.60 -10.37 -10.41
CA ASN A 21 -7.24 -11.52 -9.77
C ASN A 21 -8.56 -11.18 -9.06
N TYR A 22 -8.76 -9.90 -8.72
CA TYR A 22 -10.00 -9.38 -8.14
C TYR A 22 -10.84 -8.59 -9.17
N GLU A 23 -10.54 -8.73 -10.46
CA GLU A 23 -11.23 -8.02 -11.55
C GLU A 23 -11.24 -6.49 -11.39
N LEU A 24 -10.21 -5.94 -10.73
CA LEU A 24 -10.09 -4.51 -10.50
C LEU A 24 -9.25 -3.83 -11.58
N LEU A 25 -9.78 -2.70 -12.03
CA LEU A 25 -9.05 -1.69 -12.79
C LEU A 25 -8.64 -0.59 -11.83
N LEU A 26 -7.34 -0.29 -11.77
CA LEU A 26 -6.81 0.73 -10.86
C LEU A 26 -6.32 1.94 -11.65
N GLY A 27 -6.74 3.12 -11.22
CA GLY A 27 -6.19 4.39 -11.65
C GLY A 27 -4.82 4.65 -11.03
N ARG A 28 -4.08 5.60 -11.62
CA ARG A 28 -2.72 5.97 -11.17
C ARG A 28 -2.65 6.28 -9.66
N LEU A 29 -3.61 7.04 -9.14
CA LEU A 29 -3.65 7.42 -7.73
C LEU A 29 -3.91 6.21 -6.85
N GLU A 30 -4.84 5.33 -7.23
CA GLU A 30 -5.19 4.14 -6.46
C GLU A 30 -3.98 3.20 -6.34
N ILE A 31 -3.25 2.97 -7.43
CA ILE A 31 -2.00 2.18 -7.42
C ILE A 31 -1.01 2.75 -6.40
N GLN A 32 -0.80 4.07 -6.39
CA GLN A 32 0.11 4.70 -5.42
C GLN A 32 -0.34 4.49 -3.97
N LYS A 33 -1.64 4.66 -3.71
CA LYS A 33 -2.18 4.53 -2.35
C LYS A 33 -2.18 3.08 -1.87
N VAL A 34 -2.49 2.13 -2.74
CA VAL A 34 -2.38 0.70 -2.43
C VAL A 34 -0.94 0.32 -2.10
N ILE A 35 0.03 0.71 -2.93
CA ILE A 35 1.45 0.43 -2.68
C ILE A 35 1.92 1.07 -1.36
N TYR A 36 1.46 2.29 -1.05
CA TYR A 36 1.75 2.91 0.24
C TYR A 36 1.20 2.11 1.42
N LEU A 37 -0.05 1.62 1.36
CA LEU A 37 -0.61 0.78 2.42
C LEU A 37 0.17 -0.53 2.57
N VAL A 38 0.62 -1.12 1.47
CA VAL A 38 1.49 -2.31 1.47
C VAL A 38 2.83 -2.01 2.14
N ASP A 39 3.46 -0.87 1.86
CA ASP A 39 4.69 -0.41 2.54
C ASP A 39 4.48 -0.24 4.04
N SER A 40 3.40 0.43 4.42
CA SER A 40 3.06 0.69 5.82
C SER A 40 2.80 -0.60 6.61
N ILE A 41 2.00 -1.54 6.09
CA ILE A 41 1.82 -2.86 6.71
C ILE A 41 3.15 -3.61 6.81
N SER A 42 3.98 -3.57 5.77
CA SER A 42 5.28 -4.25 5.77
C SER A 42 6.19 -3.71 6.88
N ALA A 43 6.15 -2.40 7.14
CA ALA A 43 6.90 -1.78 8.24
C ALA A 43 6.42 -2.30 9.60
N TYR A 44 5.10 -2.37 9.84
CA TYR A 44 4.54 -2.92 11.08
C TYR A 44 4.91 -4.40 11.29
N LEU A 45 4.82 -5.22 10.25
CA LEU A 45 5.21 -6.63 10.31
C LEU A 45 6.70 -6.82 10.62
N PHE A 46 7.55 -5.96 10.08
CA PHE A 46 8.99 -5.99 10.35
C PHE A 46 9.32 -5.57 11.79
N VAL A 47 8.62 -4.57 12.34
CA VAL A 47 8.76 -4.18 13.76
C VAL A 47 8.45 -5.38 14.65
N LEU A 48 7.39 -6.13 14.33
CA LEU A 48 6.98 -7.30 15.08
C LEU A 48 7.93 -8.50 14.93
N SER A 49 8.71 -8.60 13.84
CA SER A 49 9.68 -9.70 13.67
C SER A 49 10.97 -9.53 14.50
N GLY A 50 11.17 -8.38 15.16
CA GLY A 50 12.30 -8.16 16.08
C GLY A 50 13.69 -8.16 15.40
N THR A 51 13.74 -8.11 14.07
CA THR A 51 14.98 -8.06 13.29
C THR A 51 15.58 -6.65 13.38
N LYS A 52 16.69 -6.49 14.12
CA LYS A 52 17.44 -5.22 14.25
C LYS A 52 17.93 -4.73 12.88
N GLY A 53 17.63 -3.47 12.56
CA GLY A 53 18.21 -2.77 11.39
C GLY A 53 17.13 -2.11 10.54
N HIS A 54 16.85 -0.85 10.84
CA HIS A 54 15.90 -0.02 10.12
C HIS A 54 16.50 0.47 8.79
N GLN A 55 15.80 0.20 7.69
CA GLN A 55 15.69 1.16 6.59
C GLN A 55 14.20 1.20 6.23
N THR A 56 13.42 1.97 6.98
CA THR A 56 12.11 2.41 6.50
C THR A 56 12.40 3.44 5.41
N TYR A 57 12.38 2.98 4.16
CA TYR A 57 12.23 3.90 3.05
C TYR A 57 10.79 4.40 3.08
N PHE A 58 10.54 5.48 3.81
CA PHE A 58 9.25 6.16 3.77
C PHE A 58 9.13 6.89 2.44
N TYR A 59 8.73 6.15 1.41
CA TYR A 59 8.15 6.77 0.24
C TYR A 59 6.75 7.20 0.67
N GLY A 60 6.60 8.47 1.04
CA GLY A 60 5.29 9.04 1.30
C GLY A 60 4.30 8.71 0.15
N PRO A 61 3.00 8.90 0.34
CA PRO A 61 1.97 8.35 -0.54
C PRO A 61 1.89 9.02 -1.93
N TYR A 62 2.89 9.83 -2.25
CA TYR A 62 3.17 10.43 -3.54
C TYR A 62 4.60 10.05 -3.95
N ASP A 63 4.76 8.88 -4.53
CA ASP A 63 6.05 8.40 -5.02
C ASP A 63 6.14 8.55 -6.55
N LYS A 64 7.00 9.46 -7.02
CA LYS A 64 7.25 9.66 -8.45
C LYS A 64 7.81 8.41 -9.14
N ASN A 65 8.54 7.57 -8.41
CA ASN A 65 9.10 6.34 -8.96
C ASN A 65 8.00 5.31 -9.26
N ILE A 66 6.86 5.33 -8.56
CA ILE A 66 5.69 4.52 -8.89
C ILE A 66 5.10 4.94 -10.23
N GLN A 67 5.00 6.25 -10.50
CA GLN A 67 4.51 6.76 -11.79
C GLN A 67 5.45 6.38 -12.92
N ASN A 68 6.75 6.65 -12.74
CA ASN A 68 7.75 6.28 -13.73
C ASN A 68 7.77 4.76 -13.95
N ALA A 69 7.57 3.96 -12.91
CA ALA A 69 7.53 2.51 -13.01
C ALA A 69 6.32 2.04 -13.81
N LEU A 70 5.14 2.62 -13.57
CA LEU A 70 3.93 2.35 -14.32
C LEU A 70 4.10 2.69 -15.81
N ASP A 71 4.58 3.89 -16.12
CA ASP A 71 4.85 4.30 -17.50
C ASP A 71 5.88 3.37 -18.18
N ALA A 72 6.91 2.98 -17.45
CA ALA A 72 7.95 2.08 -17.94
C ALA A 72 7.48 0.63 -18.14
N LEU A 73 6.42 0.19 -17.43
CA LEU A 73 5.75 -1.09 -17.67
C LEU A 73 4.85 -0.99 -18.91
N VAL A 74 4.13 0.12 -19.10
CA VAL A 74 3.31 0.36 -20.29
C VAL A 74 4.14 0.39 -21.56
N ILE A 75 5.24 1.15 -21.57
CA ILE A 75 6.17 1.22 -22.72
C ILE A 75 6.73 -0.16 -23.11
N ARG A 76 6.83 -1.08 -22.13
CA ARG A 76 7.38 -2.43 -22.34
C ARG A 76 6.31 -3.50 -22.61
N ASP A 77 5.06 -3.10 -22.84
CA ASP A 77 3.95 -4.04 -23.05
C ASP A 77 3.73 -5.00 -21.86
N LEU A 78 4.08 -4.55 -20.65
CA LEU A 78 3.84 -5.31 -19.40
C LEU A 78 2.58 -4.81 -18.66
N ALA A 79 2.10 -3.63 -19.01
CA ALA A 79 0.83 -3.07 -18.57
C ALA A 79 0.19 -2.33 -19.73
N GLU A 80 -1.12 -2.12 -19.68
CA GLU A 80 -1.87 -1.37 -20.68
C GLU A 80 -2.76 -0.31 -20.01
N ILE A 81 -3.10 0.72 -20.78
CA ILE A 81 -3.98 1.81 -20.35
C ILE A 81 -5.38 1.53 -20.88
N CYS A 82 -6.37 1.55 -19.99
CA CYS A 82 -7.78 1.30 -20.29
C CYS A 82 -8.64 2.47 -19.79
N ASP A 83 -9.92 2.50 -20.19
CA ASP A 83 -10.93 3.45 -19.70
C ASP A 83 -10.50 4.92 -19.69
N ILE A 84 -9.90 5.38 -20.80
CA ILE A 84 -9.47 6.77 -20.93
C ILE A 84 -10.71 7.68 -20.95
N LYS A 85 -10.82 8.54 -19.93
CA LYS A 85 -11.87 9.55 -19.79
C LYS A 85 -11.24 10.93 -19.79
N VAL A 86 -11.84 11.83 -20.56
CA VAL A 86 -11.43 13.25 -20.62
C VAL A 86 -12.59 14.08 -20.08
N ALA A 87 -12.36 14.79 -18.98
CA ALA A 87 -13.35 15.67 -18.36
C ALA A 87 -12.64 16.90 -17.79
N ASN A 88 -13.20 18.11 -17.99
CA ASN A 88 -12.69 19.37 -17.43
C ASN A 88 -11.17 19.60 -17.66
N ASN A 89 -10.66 19.36 -18.86
CA ASN A 89 -9.22 19.41 -19.20
C ASN A 89 -8.32 18.46 -18.37
N THR A 90 -8.91 17.51 -17.66
CA THR A 90 -8.22 16.42 -16.98
C THR A 90 -8.45 15.10 -17.70
N VAL A 91 -7.37 14.33 -17.85
CA VAL A 91 -7.39 12.97 -18.38
C VAL A 91 -7.26 12.01 -17.21
N SER A 92 -8.22 11.10 -17.07
CA SER A 92 -8.15 9.97 -16.15
C SER A 92 -8.15 8.68 -16.94
N CYS A 93 -7.38 7.70 -16.49
CA CYS A 93 -7.33 6.37 -17.08
C CYS A 93 -7.08 5.32 -16.01
N ASN A 94 -7.41 4.09 -16.36
CA ASN A 94 -7.13 2.91 -15.57
C ASN A 94 -6.00 2.11 -16.19
N TYR A 95 -5.42 1.21 -15.40
CA TYR A 95 -4.32 0.37 -15.82
C TYR A 95 -4.63 -1.11 -15.54
N LEU A 96 -4.20 -1.97 -16.45
CA LEU A 96 -4.33 -3.41 -16.36
C LEU A 96 -2.99 -4.07 -16.70
N ILE A 97 -2.71 -5.23 -16.10
CA ILE A 97 -1.55 -6.04 -16.48
C ILE A 97 -1.86 -6.87 -17.75
N THR A 98 -0.95 -6.81 -18.73
CA THR A 98 -1.04 -7.61 -19.96
C THR A 98 -0.67 -9.07 -19.68
N ASP A 99 -0.94 -9.98 -20.61
CA ASP A 99 -0.52 -11.38 -20.47
C ASP A 99 1.01 -11.53 -20.42
N SER A 100 1.73 -10.68 -21.16
CA SER A 100 3.19 -10.58 -21.10
C SER A 100 3.66 -10.12 -19.71
N GLY A 101 3.00 -9.10 -19.17
CA GLY A 101 3.21 -8.62 -17.80
C GLY A 101 2.97 -9.69 -16.74
N MET A 102 1.90 -10.47 -16.87
CA MET A 102 1.57 -11.56 -15.95
C MET A 102 2.65 -12.64 -15.96
N ARG A 103 3.07 -13.10 -17.15
CA ARG A 103 4.14 -14.11 -17.27
C ARG A 103 5.43 -13.61 -16.64
N TRP A 104 5.81 -12.37 -16.93
CA TRP A 104 7.01 -11.75 -16.37
C TRP A 104 6.94 -11.63 -14.85
N THR A 105 5.82 -11.13 -14.32
CA THR A 105 5.62 -10.95 -12.88
C THR A 105 5.60 -12.29 -12.13
N ASN A 106 4.96 -13.32 -12.71
CA ASN A 106 4.98 -14.67 -12.14
C ASN A 106 6.40 -15.26 -12.10
N ASN A 107 7.26 -14.96 -13.08
CA ASN A 107 8.66 -15.36 -13.03
C ASN A 107 9.43 -14.63 -11.92
N LEU A 108 9.16 -13.34 -11.69
CA LEU A 108 9.74 -12.61 -10.56
C LEU A 108 9.34 -13.22 -9.21
N ILE A 109 8.06 -13.57 -9.04
CA ILE A 109 7.55 -14.21 -7.82
C ILE A 109 8.26 -15.55 -7.57
N LYS A 110 8.45 -16.36 -8.62
CA LYS A 110 9.17 -17.65 -8.50
C LYS A 110 10.66 -17.47 -8.14
N ALA A 111 11.26 -16.35 -8.50
CA ALA A 111 12.70 -16.12 -8.32
C ALA A 111 13.11 -15.76 -6.88
N SER A 112 12.19 -15.34 -6.00
CA SER A 112 12.57 -14.89 -4.66
C SER A 112 11.46 -15.03 -3.62
N ALA A 113 11.79 -15.63 -2.47
CA ALA A 113 10.88 -15.75 -1.32
C ALA A 113 10.44 -14.38 -0.77
N SER A 114 11.29 -13.35 -0.84
CA SER A 114 10.90 -12.01 -0.39
C SER A 114 9.84 -11.39 -1.30
N ILE A 115 9.89 -11.68 -2.61
CA ILE A 115 8.86 -11.25 -3.58
C ILE A 115 7.56 -12.04 -3.35
N GLN A 116 7.65 -13.34 -3.03
CA GLN A 116 6.49 -14.16 -2.66
C GLN A 116 5.80 -13.61 -1.41
N TYR A 117 6.57 -13.26 -0.38
CA TYR A 117 6.02 -12.66 0.82
C TYR A 117 5.39 -11.29 0.51
N ARG A 118 6.05 -10.47 -0.31
CA ARG A 118 5.52 -9.17 -0.72
C ARG A 118 4.19 -9.29 -1.47
N VAL A 119 4.04 -10.26 -2.39
CA VAL A 119 2.77 -10.44 -3.10
C VAL A 119 1.65 -10.90 -2.16
N GLN A 120 1.95 -11.62 -1.08
CA GLN A 120 0.95 -11.95 -0.04
C GLN A 120 0.44 -10.69 0.68
N ILE A 121 1.31 -9.71 0.96
CA ILE A 121 0.90 -8.42 1.56
C ILE A 121 0.04 -7.63 0.57
N VAL A 122 0.44 -7.57 -0.70
CA VAL A 122 -0.36 -6.92 -1.76
C VAL A 122 -1.73 -7.58 -1.87
N ASP A 123 -1.80 -8.91 -1.89
CA ASP A 123 -3.04 -9.68 -1.87
C ASP A 123 -3.89 -9.36 -0.65
N GLY A 124 -3.31 -9.37 0.56
CA GLY A 124 -4.03 -9.03 1.79
C GLY A 124 -4.65 -7.63 1.76
N VAL A 125 -3.90 -6.63 1.30
CA VAL A 125 -4.40 -5.25 1.19
C VAL A 125 -5.53 -5.15 0.17
N ILE A 126 -5.33 -5.66 -1.05
CA ILE A 126 -6.35 -5.56 -2.11
C ILE A 126 -7.60 -6.36 -1.72
N TYR A 127 -7.44 -7.57 -1.21
CA TYR A 127 -8.52 -8.39 -0.67
C TYR A 127 -9.36 -7.60 0.35
N SER A 128 -8.70 -7.06 1.38
CA SER A 128 -9.38 -6.33 2.45
C SER A 128 -10.12 -5.09 1.94
N LEU A 129 -9.54 -4.37 0.98
CA LEU A 129 -10.18 -3.22 0.34
C LEU A 129 -11.39 -3.61 -0.52
N VAL A 130 -11.33 -4.74 -1.23
CA VAL A 130 -12.43 -5.25 -2.07
C VAL A 130 -13.60 -5.72 -1.21
N GLU A 131 -13.33 -6.62 -0.26
CA GLU A 131 -14.35 -7.23 0.60
C GLU A 131 -15.14 -6.19 1.41
N ARG A 132 -14.48 -5.10 1.81
CA ARG A 132 -15.11 -4.00 2.56
C ARG A 132 -15.72 -2.92 1.67
N ASN A 133 -15.63 -3.07 0.35
CA ASN A 133 -15.97 -2.04 -0.63
C ASN A 133 -15.33 -0.68 -0.32
N ARG A 134 -13.99 -0.67 -0.13
CA ARG A 134 -13.20 0.51 0.29
C ARG A 134 -12.15 0.97 -0.70
N ILE A 135 -12.03 0.35 -1.89
CA ILE A 135 -11.12 0.82 -2.94
C ILE A 135 -11.32 2.31 -3.24
N HIS A 136 -12.57 2.76 -3.36
CA HIS A 136 -12.89 4.18 -3.60
C HIS A 136 -12.50 5.12 -2.45
N LYS A 137 -12.23 4.59 -1.25
CA LYS A 137 -11.77 5.33 -0.07
C LYS A 137 -10.29 5.12 0.24
N VAL A 138 -9.53 4.47 -0.65
CA VAL A 138 -8.10 4.17 -0.40
C VAL A 138 -7.29 5.43 -0.09
N LYS A 139 -7.66 6.56 -0.68
CA LYS A 139 -7.06 7.86 -0.36
C LYS A 139 -7.32 8.23 1.10
N ASP A 140 -8.56 8.16 1.57
CA ASP A 140 -8.93 8.56 2.93
C ASP A 140 -8.23 7.66 3.96
N LEU A 141 -8.15 6.36 3.68
CA LEU A 141 -7.42 5.40 4.52
C LEU A 141 -5.93 5.73 4.64
N VAL A 142 -5.27 6.10 3.54
CA VAL A 142 -3.87 6.56 3.58
C VAL A 142 -3.74 7.85 4.39
N TYR A 143 -4.71 8.75 4.32
CA TYR A 143 -4.70 10.01 5.07
C TYR A 143 -4.96 9.81 6.56
N ALA A 144 -5.71 8.76 6.91
CA ALA A 144 -5.90 8.32 8.28
C ALA A 144 -4.68 7.58 8.84
N GLU A 145 -3.74 7.14 8.01
CA GLU A 145 -2.56 6.41 8.46
C GLU A 145 -1.74 7.27 9.46
N PRO A 146 -1.51 6.80 10.70
CA PRO A 146 -0.97 7.64 11.77
C PRO A 146 0.37 8.29 11.43
N LEU A 147 1.27 7.51 10.82
CA LEU A 147 2.59 7.97 10.46
C LEU A 147 2.53 9.04 9.35
N TYR A 148 1.74 8.80 8.30
CA TYR A 148 1.51 9.81 7.28
C TYR A 148 0.87 11.07 7.85
N ALA A 149 -0.14 10.92 8.71
CA ALA A 149 -0.85 12.05 9.30
C ALA A 149 0.09 12.96 10.10
N ALA A 150 1.05 12.39 10.84
CA ALA A 150 2.08 13.12 11.57
C ALA A 150 3.12 13.75 10.63
N THR A 151 3.57 13.01 9.62
CA THR A 151 4.73 13.41 8.80
C THR A 151 4.40 14.19 7.53
N LYS A 152 3.12 14.31 7.13
CA LYS A 152 2.70 14.93 5.85
C LYS A 152 3.20 16.35 5.62
N ASN A 153 3.54 17.09 6.68
CA ASN A 153 4.05 18.46 6.61
C ASN A 153 5.59 18.54 6.53
N TYR A 154 6.31 17.44 6.74
CA TYR A 154 7.78 17.40 6.84
C TYR A 154 8.49 17.07 5.52
N GLY A 155 7.76 16.79 4.43
CA GLY A 155 8.32 16.49 3.11
C GLY A 155 8.73 15.01 2.93
N HIS A 156 9.53 14.73 1.89
CA HIS A 156 10.02 13.37 1.59
C HIS A 156 11.32 13.08 2.37
N HIS A 157 11.49 11.84 2.87
CA HIS A 157 12.65 11.36 3.65
C HIS A 157 12.67 11.85 5.12
N TYR A 158 11.63 11.53 5.87
CA TYR A 158 11.65 11.68 7.32
C TYR A 158 12.12 10.37 7.95
N ASP A 159 13.26 10.41 8.65
CA ASP A 159 13.70 9.29 9.49
C ASP A 159 12.83 9.26 10.74
N LEU A 160 12.16 8.14 10.96
CA LEU A 160 11.23 8.01 12.06
C LEU A 160 11.93 7.62 13.35
N ASP A 161 11.89 8.54 14.31
CA ASP A 161 12.14 8.20 15.70
C ASP A 161 10.88 7.58 16.31
N PHE A 162 10.82 6.25 16.33
CA PHE A 162 9.73 5.48 16.95
C PHE A 162 9.61 5.70 18.46
N GLU A 163 10.60 6.30 19.12
CA GLU A 163 10.56 6.54 20.57
C GLU A 163 9.64 7.72 20.95
N HIS A 164 9.34 8.65 20.02
CA HIS A 164 8.71 9.92 20.39
C HIS A 164 7.30 10.18 19.81
N GLU A 165 6.82 9.45 18.79
CA GLU A 165 5.51 9.71 18.16
C GLU A 165 4.74 8.43 17.78
N ASN A 166 4.56 7.52 18.73
CA ASN A 166 4.05 6.17 18.48
C ASN A 166 2.51 6.10 18.31
N SER A 167 1.96 6.88 17.38
CA SER A 167 0.52 6.90 17.08
C SER A 167 0.01 5.63 16.37
N GLY A 168 0.92 4.75 15.91
CA GLY A 168 0.62 3.40 15.42
C GLY A 168 0.74 2.29 16.49
N HIS A 169 1.00 2.65 17.75
CA HIS A 169 1.19 1.69 18.85
C HIS A 169 -0.06 0.83 19.09
N ASP A 170 -1.26 1.41 19.00
CA ASP A 170 -2.51 0.66 19.18
C ASP A 170 -2.67 -0.46 18.15
N TYR A 171 -2.32 -0.19 16.88
CA TYR A 171 -2.35 -1.20 15.83
C TYR A 171 -1.27 -2.28 16.05
N LEU A 172 -0.04 -1.89 16.42
CA LEU A 172 1.02 -2.83 16.77
C LEU A 172 0.62 -3.73 17.95
N ALA A 173 0.02 -3.18 19.00
CA ALA A 173 -0.45 -3.92 20.16
C ALA A 173 -1.57 -4.92 19.81
N LEU A 174 -2.50 -4.54 18.91
CA LEU A 174 -3.54 -5.43 18.41
C LEU A 174 -2.95 -6.62 17.64
N ILE A 175 -1.99 -6.39 16.74
CA ILE A 175 -1.33 -7.48 16.01
C ILE A 175 -0.49 -8.33 16.96
N GLU A 176 0.25 -7.73 17.88
CA GLU A 176 1.08 -8.46 18.85
C GLU A 176 0.22 -9.38 19.72
N HIS A 177 -0.94 -8.91 20.18
CA HIS A 177 -1.91 -9.72 20.91
C HIS A 177 -2.40 -10.90 20.05
N TYR A 178 -2.75 -10.66 18.79
CA TYR A 178 -3.15 -11.71 17.87
C TYR A 178 -2.04 -12.77 17.67
N LEU A 179 -0.81 -12.35 17.40
CA LEU A 179 0.32 -13.25 17.16
C LEU A 179 0.68 -14.08 18.40
N LYS A 180 0.59 -13.49 19.60
CA LYS A 180 0.81 -14.21 20.88
C LYS A 180 -0.21 -15.34 21.08
N ASN A 181 -1.46 -15.12 20.66
CA ASN A 181 -2.55 -16.09 20.82
C ASN A 181 -2.61 -17.12 19.68
N ASN A 182 -2.00 -16.84 18.53
CA ASN A 182 -2.05 -17.69 17.33
C ASN A 182 -0.64 -18.15 16.94
N LYS A 183 0.03 -18.82 17.88
CA LYS A 183 1.39 -19.36 17.71
C LYS A 183 1.50 -20.09 16.37
N ASP A 184 2.41 -19.60 15.53
CA ASP A 184 2.92 -20.22 14.30
C ASP A 184 2.21 -19.97 12.96
N GLN A 185 1.19 -19.10 12.86
CA GLN A 185 0.66 -18.68 11.55
C GLN A 185 0.34 -17.18 11.45
N THR A 186 1.29 -16.41 10.90
CA THR A 186 1.04 -15.03 10.47
C THR A 186 0.08 -15.04 9.27
N ASN A 187 -1.21 -14.88 9.53
CA ASN A 187 -2.21 -14.73 8.48
C ASN A 187 -2.21 -13.28 7.97
N ILE A 188 -1.55 -13.03 6.85
CA ILE A 188 -1.40 -11.70 6.25
C ILE A 188 -2.75 -11.06 5.90
N ARG A 189 -3.73 -11.85 5.46
CA ARG A 189 -5.08 -11.34 5.15
C ARG A 189 -5.77 -10.84 6.41
N PHE A 190 -5.73 -11.60 7.50
CA PHE A 190 -6.27 -11.16 8.78
C PHE A 190 -5.60 -9.88 9.30
N ILE A 191 -4.28 -9.77 9.14
CA ILE A 191 -3.56 -8.55 9.53
C ILE A 191 -3.97 -7.36 8.67
N ALA A 192 -4.09 -7.54 7.35
CA ALA A 192 -4.58 -6.50 6.46
C ALA A 192 -6.04 -6.11 6.75
N ASP A 193 -6.90 -7.07 7.10
CA ASP A 193 -8.26 -6.83 7.57
C ASP A 193 -8.29 -5.91 8.80
N LEU A 194 -7.57 -6.29 9.85
CA LEU A 194 -7.42 -5.46 11.05
C LEU A 194 -6.89 -4.07 10.74
N TYR A 195 -5.93 -3.97 9.82
CA TYR A 195 -5.35 -2.69 9.45
C TYR A 195 -6.34 -1.76 8.78
N ILE A 196 -7.07 -2.24 7.79
CA ILE A 196 -8.06 -1.44 7.07
C ILE A 196 -9.22 -1.05 7.99
N ASP A 197 -9.62 -1.91 8.93
CA ASP A 197 -10.63 -1.58 9.95
C ASP A 197 -10.13 -0.52 10.95
N TYR A 198 -8.88 -0.63 11.39
CA TYR A 198 -8.22 0.38 12.22
C TYR A 198 -8.17 1.74 11.52
N LEU A 199 -7.68 1.79 10.27
CA LEU A 199 -7.62 3.02 9.49
C LEU A 199 -9.01 3.60 9.22
N SER A 200 -10.00 2.76 8.94
CA SER A 200 -11.39 3.20 8.75
C SER A 200 -11.98 3.84 10.01
N SER A 201 -11.68 3.27 11.18
CA SER A 201 -12.13 3.81 12.46
C SER A 201 -11.45 5.15 12.76
N ARG A 202 -10.15 5.24 12.47
CA ARG A 202 -9.38 6.48 12.65
C ARG A 202 -9.84 7.59 11.72
N ASP A 203 -10.14 7.28 10.45
CA ASP A 203 -10.72 8.23 9.49
C ASP A 203 -12.02 8.84 10.03
N GLN A 204 -12.92 8.00 10.56
CA GLN A 204 -14.17 8.47 11.17
C GLN A 204 -13.93 9.40 12.38
N ILE A 205 -12.95 9.09 13.23
CA ILE A 205 -12.61 9.93 14.39
C ILE A 205 -12.04 11.27 13.94
N LEU A 206 -11.15 11.27 12.94
CA LEU A 206 -10.58 12.50 12.38
C LEU A 206 -11.65 13.40 11.75
N LEU A 207 -12.59 12.79 11.02
CA LEU A 207 -13.75 13.51 10.47
C LEU A 207 -14.70 14.01 11.57
N GLY A 208 -14.96 13.20 12.61
CA GLY A 208 -15.82 13.58 13.75
C GLY A 208 -15.27 14.75 14.56
N ASN A 209 -13.95 14.82 14.76
CA ASN A 209 -13.29 15.95 15.42
C ASN A 209 -13.26 17.24 14.56
N SER A 210 -13.57 17.14 13.27
CA SER A 210 -13.65 18.32 12.37
C SER A 210 -14.95 19.11 12.56
N PHE A 211 -15.99 18.51 13.16
CA PHE A 211 -17.31 19.14 13.35
C PHE A 211 -17.51 19.79 14.72
N THR A 212 -16.58 19.62 15.67
CA THR A 212 -16.66 20.18 17.03
C THR A 212 -15.72 21.37 17.28
N GLY A 213 -15.02 21.84 16.25
CA GLY A 213 -14.06 22.96 16.33
C GLY A 213 -14.60 24.31 15.83
N GLY A 214 -15.91 24.50 15.81
CA GLY A 214 -16.54 25.74 15.36
C GLY A 214 -17.65 26.18 16.31
N ASP A 215 -17.25 26.73 17.46
CA ASP A 215 -18.03 27.67 18.26
C ASP A 215 -17.15 28.90 18.55
#